data_AF-A0A967HJM3-F1
#
_entry.id   AF-A0A967HJM3-F1
#
_cell.length_a   1.000
_cell.length_b   1.000
_cell.length_c   1.000
_cell.angle_alpha   90.00
_cell.angle_beta   90.00
_cell.angle_gamma   90.00
#
_symmetry.space_group_name_H-M   'P 1'
#
loop_
_entity.id
_entity.type
_entity.pdbx_description
1 polymer ?
#
loop_
_entity_poly.entity_id
_entity_poly.type
_entity_poly.pdbx_seq_one_letter_code
_entity_poly.pdbx_strand_id
1 'polypeptide(L)'
;LAIFDVLEAAGHAVTRIIGQGLLPAALEIMDGPTIRAVEASAYAAGYPVDAGAALVVEFDGVDAGLDDDVLAAEACCHAAGAREVRHAREPETRAALWRG
;
A
#
# COMPACT_ATOMS: atom_id res chain seq x y z
N LEU A 1 1.57 1.75 2.84
CA LEU A 1 1.97 0.45 2.24
C LEU A 1 1.23 -0.66 2.97
N ALA A 2 0.52 -1.51 2.26
CA ALA A 2 -0.15 -2.69 2.79
C ALA A 2 0.35 -3.96 2.11
N ILE A 3 0.55 -5.04 2.87
CA ILE A 3 1.04 -6.33 2.36
C ILE A 3 -0.06 -7.38 2.47
N PHE A 4 -0.22 -8.19 1.41
CA PHE A 4 -1.25 -9.21 1.28
C PHE A 4 -0.65 -10.56 0.91
N ASP A 5 -1.28 -11.64 1.38
CA ASP A 5 -0.88 -13.01 1.02
C ASP A 5 -1.29 -13.40 -0.40
N VAL A 6 -2.27 -12.71 -0.98
CA VAL A 6 -2.78 -12.94 -2.34
C VAL A 6 -3.12 -11.62 -3.05
N LEU A 7 -2.91 -11.59 -4.36
CA LEU A 7 -3.16 -10.40 -5.19
C LEU A 7 -4.63 -9.95 -5.19
N GLU A 8 -5.56 -10.90 -5.16
CA GLU A 8 -7.00 -10.61 -5.13
C GLU A 8 -7.40 -9.76 -3.91
N ALA A 9 -6.78 -10.01 -2.75
CA ALA A 9 -7.03 -9.26 -1.53
C ALA A 9 -6.59 -7.79 -1.66
N ALA A 10 -5.46 -7.52 -2.33
CA ALA A 10 -5.03 -6.16 -2.63
C ALA A 10 -6.03 -5.44 -3.56
N GLY A 11 -6.58 -6.14 -4.56
CA GLY A 11 -7.64 -5.62 -5.43
C GLY A 11 -8.94 -5.30 -4.68
N HIS A 12 -9.33 -6.16 -3.73
CA HIS A 12 -10.47 -5.89 -2.84
C HIS A 12 -10.23 -4.68 -1.94
N ALA A 13 -9.00 -4.46 -1.46
CA ALA A 13 -8.64 -3.27 -0.70
C ALA A 13 -8.86 -2.00 -1.52
N VAL A 14 -8.38 -1.97 -2.78
CA VAL A 14 -8.63 -0.84 -3.71
C VAL A 14 -10.11 -0.58 -3.91
N THR A 15 -10.90 -1.63 -4.14
CA THR A 15 -12.35 -1.51 -4.33
C THR A 15 -13.03 -0.95 -3.09
N ARG A 16 -12.61 -1.36 -1.89
CA ARG A 16 -13.13 -0.84 -0.61
C ARG A 16 -12.77 0.63 -0.39
N ILE A 17 -11.53 1.01 -0.65
CA ILE A 17 -11.05 2.40 -0.52
C ILE A 17 -11.90 3.33 -1.39
N ILE A 18 -11.99 3.03 -2.68
CA ILE A 18 -12.78 3.85 -3.62
C ILE A 18 -14.28 3.78 -3.30
N GLY A 19 -14.78 2.59 -2.91
CA GLY A 19 -16.19 2.39 -2.55
C GLY A 19 -16.64 3.14 -1.29
N GLN A 20 -15.72 3.47 -0.37
CA GLN A 20 -16.00 4.32 0.78
C GLN A 20 -15.98 5.83 0.44
N GLY A 21 -15.66 6.19 -0.80
CA GLY A 21 -15.54 7.58 -1.23
C GLY A 21 -14.20 8.22 -0.89
N LEU A 22 -13.20 7.44 -0.47
CA LEU A 22 -11.84 7.93 -0.29
C LEU A 22 -11.21 8.21 -1.66
N LEU A 23 -10.52 9.34 -1.78
CA LEU A 23 -9.90 9.81 -3.01
C LEU A 23 -8.37 9.91 -2.84
N PRO A 24 -7.65 8.77 -2.85
CA PRO A 24 -6.20 8.78 -2.83
C PRO A 24 -5.65 9.43 -4.11
N ALA A 25 -4.54 10.13 -3.97
CA ALA A 25 -3.77 10.69 -5.07
C ALA A 25 -3.19 9.60 -5.96
N ALA A 26 -2.76 8.48 -5.35
CA ALA A 26 -2.26 7.32 -6.07
C ALA A 26 -2.58 6.00 -5.37
N LEU A 27 -2.75 4.96 -6.19
CA LEU A 27 -2.92 3.58 -5.78
C LEU A 27 -2.07 2.69 -6.70
N GLU A 28 -1.11 1.97 -6.14
CA GLU A 28 -0.23 1.10 -6.91
C GLU A 28 -0.16 -0.29 -6.30
N ILE A 29 -0.42 -1.32 -7.11
CA ILE A 29 -0.33 -2.72 -6.72
C ILE A 29 0.88 -3.35 -7.39
N MET A 30 1.71 -4.02 -6.58
CA MET A 30 2.78 -4.89 -7.06
C MET A 30 2.45 -6.34 -6.71
N ASP A 31 2.54 -7.25 -7.67
CA ASP A 31 2.26 -8.67 -7.46
C ASP A 31 3.47 -9.43 -6.89
N GLY A 32 3.23 -10.59 -6.29
CA GLY A 32 4.27 -11.41 -5.66
C GLY A 32 5.45 -11.76 -6.57
N PRO A 33 5.24 -12.16 -7.84
CA PRO A 33 6.35 -12.34 -8.79
C PRO A 33 7.22 -11.10 -8.97
N THR A 34 6.61 -9.92 -9.13
CA THR A 34 7.34 -8.65 -9.27
C THR A 34 8.10 -8.31 -7.99
N ILE A 35 7.47 -8.47 -6.82
CA ILE A 35 8.12 -8.30 -5.52
C ILE A 35 9.39 -9.16 -5.43
N ARG A 36 9.30 -10.45 -5.75
CA ARG A 36 10.46 -11.35 -5.72
C ARG A 36 11.55 -10.94 -6.72
N ALA A 37 11.17 -10.46 -7.89
CA ALA A 37 12.12 -10.01 -8.89
C ALA A 37 12.88 -8.74 -8.42
N VAL A 38 12.16 -7.77 -7.86
CA VAL A 38 12.73 -6.53 -7.31
C VAL A 38 13.67 -6.84 -6.14
N GLU A 39 13.23 -7.66 -5.18
CA GLU A 39 14.03 -8.03 -4.01
C GLU A 39 15.26 -8.89 -4.34
N ALA A 40 15.25 -9.61 -5.47
CA ALA A 40 16.41 -10.34 -5.97
C ALA A 40 17.40 -9.45 -6.75
N SER A 41 17.06 -8.18 -7.00
CA SER A 41 17.87 -7.25 -7.79
C SER A 41 18.74 -6.34 -6.90
N ALA A 42 19.59 -5.52 -7.52
CA ALA A 42 20.33 -4.47 -6.82
C ALA A 42 19.44 -3.34 -6.27
N TYR A 43 18.14 -3.35 -6.59
CA TYR A 43 17.13 -2.34 -6.20
C TYR A 43 16.18 -2.86 -5.12
N ALA A 44 16.58 -3.85 -4.32
CA ALA A 44 15.77 -4.38 -3.23
C ALA A 44 15.20 -3.26 -2.34
N ALA A 45 13.89 -3.26 -2.16
CA ALA A 45 13.13 -2.22 -1.48
C ALA A 45 12.67 -2.67 -0.08
N GLY A 46 12.95 -3.91 0.31
CA GLY A 46 12.62 -4.46 1.63
C GLY A 46 11.20 -5.02 1.71
N TYR A 47 10.59 -5.36 0.58
CA TYR A 47 9.33 -6.08 0.56
C TYR A 47 9.51 -7.53 1.04
N PRO A 48 8.55 -8.10 1.78
CA PRO A 48 8.60 -9.51 2.12
C PRO A 48 8.52 -10.39 0.86
N VAL A 49 9.49 -11.26 0.63
CA VAL A 49 9.57 -12.13 -0.57
C VAL A 49 8.46 -13.18 -0.65
N ASP A 50 7.78 -13.43 0.47
CA ASP A 50 6.62 -14.32 0.61
C ASP A 50 5.28 -13.58 0.41
N ALA A 51 5.30 -12.27 0.14
CA ALA A 51 4.10 -11.51 -0.16
C ALA A 51 3.46 -11.97 -1.48
N GLY A 52 2.14 -12.11 -1.48
CA GLY A 52 1.35 -12.32 -2.69
C GLY A 52 1.08 -11.02 -3.44
N ALA A 53 1.02 -9.90 -2.71
CA ALA A 53 0.99 -8.55 -3.27
C ALA A 53 1.35 -7.47 -2.23
N ALA A 54 1.70 -6.29 -2.74
CA ALA A 54 1.86 -5.06 -1.99
C ALA A 54 0.97 -3.98 -2.60
N LEU A 55 0.35 -3.13 -1.77
CA LEU A 55 -0.44 -1.97 -2.18
C LEU A 55 0.16 -0.70 -1.56
N VAL A 56 0.55 0.24 -2.40
CA VAL A 56 0.89 1.61 -1.98
C VAL A 56 -0.35 2.48 -2.18
N VAL A 57 -0.68 3.23 -1.14
CA VAL A 57 -1.77 4.22 -1.14
C VAL A 57 -1.15 5.55 -0.76
N GLU A 58 -1.32 6.55 -1.60
CA GLU A 58 -0.86 7.91 -1.34
C GLU A 58 -2.06 8.86 -1.31
N PHE A 59 -2.08 9.75 -0.31
CA PHE A 59 -3.02 10.85 -0.21
C PHE A 59 -2.23 12.17 -0.27
N ASP A 60 -2.77 13.16 -0.97
CA ASP A 60 -2.24 14.52 -1.05
C ASP A 60 -3.30 15.54 -0.59
N GLY A 61 -2.88 16.72 -0.10
CA GLY A 61 -3.82 17.76 0.32
C GLY A 61 -3.38 18.58 1.54
N VAL A 62 -4.25 19.51 1.95
CA VAL A 62 -4.08 20.36 3.14
C VAL A 62 -4.59 19.60 4.36
N ASP A 63 -3.75 19.49 5.40
CA ASP A 63 -3.81 18.60 6.59
C ASP A 63 -5.18 18.29 7.24
N ALA A 64 -6.22 19.11 7.02
CA ALA A 64 -7.54 18.88 7.62
C ALA A 64 -8.25 17.69 6.97
N GLY A 65 -8.26 16.54 7.65
CA GLY A 65 -8.97 15.31 7.24
C GLY A 65 -8.08 14.27 6.58
N LEU A 66 -6.85 14.61 6.22
CA LEU A 66 -5.91 13.67 5.59
C LEU A 66 -5.58 12.47 6.49
N ASP A 67 -5.41 12.73 7.79
CA ASP A 67 -5.18 11.68 8.78
C ASP A 67 -6.39 10.73 8.92
N ASP A 68 -7.61 11.25 8.82
CA ASP A 68 -8.83 10.45 8.89
C ASP A 68 -8.98 9.56 7.64
N ASP A 69 -8.66 10.10 6.45
CA ASP A 69 -8.67 9.35 5.20
C ASP A 69 -7.62 8.24 5.18
N VAL A 70 -6.41 8.51 5.71
CA VAL A 70 -5.34 7.51 5.86
C VAL A 70 -5.78 6.38 6.79
N LEU A 71 -6.38 6.71 7.94
CA LEU A 71 -6.89 5.72 8.89
C LEU A 71 -8.05 4.90 8.29
N ALA A 72 -8.94 5.54 7.53
CA ALA A 72 -10.02 4.84 6.83
C ALA A 72 -9.48 3.90 5.74
N ALA A 73 -8.44 4.30 5.02
CA ALA A 73 -7.78 3.45 4.03
C ALA A 73 -7.03 2.26 4.67
N GLU A 74 -6.37 2.48 5.80
CA GLU A 74 -5.77 1.40 6.61
C GLU A 74 -6.84 0.38 7.04
N ALA A 75 -7.98 0.85 7.55
CA ALA A 75 -9.09 0.00 7.91
C ALA A 75 -9.64 -0.79 6.71
N CYS A 76 -9.72 -0.16 5.53
CA CYS A 76 -10.10 -0.85 4.29
C CYS A 76 -9.11 -1.97 3.92
N CYS A 77 -7.81 -1.72 4.06
CA CYS A 77 -6.76 -2.71 3.78
C CYS A 77 -6.87 -3.90 4.73
N HIS A 78 -7.00 -3.66 6.03
CA HIS A 78 -7.18 -4.74 7.01
C HIS A 78 -8.47 -5.53 6.77
N ALA A 79 -9.58 -4.85 6.48
CA ALA A 79 -10.84 -5.52 6.16
C ALA A 79 -10.79 -6.35 4.87
N ALA A 80 -9.85 -6.05 3.97
CA ALA A 80 -9.59 -6.83 2.76
C ALA A 80 -8.57 -7.97 2.98
N GLY A 81 -7.98 -8.10 4.16
CA GLY A 81 -7.03 -9.16 4.50
C GLY A 81 -5.56 -8.75 4.42
N ALA A 82 -5.23 -7.46 4.55
CA ALA A 82 -3.84 -7.04 4.72
C ALA A 82 -3.27 -7.62 6.02
N ARG A 83 -2.16 -8.36 5.92
CA ARG A 83 -1.45 -8.91 7.09
C ARG A 83 -0.60 -7.86 7.79
N GLU A 84 -0.21 -6.82 7.06
CA GLU A 84 0.61 -5.73 7.56
C GLU A 84 0.24 -4.43 6.83
N VAL A 85 0.13 -3.33 7.58
CA VAL A 85 -0.01 -1.98 7.03
C VAL A 85 1.03 -1.09 7.70
N ARG A 86 1.78 -0.32 6.90
CA ARG A 86 2.82 0.62 7.33
C ARG A 86 2.51 2.02 6.82
N HIS A 87 2.59 3.00 7.71
CA HIS A 87 2.45 4.42 7.40
C HIS A 87 3.81 5.09 7.26
N ALA A 88 4.04 5.77 6.14
CA ALA A 88 5.23 6.60 5.92
C ALA A 88 4.89 8.07 6.18
N ARG A 89 4.82 8.47 7.45
CA ARG A 89 4.58 9.88 7.82
C ARG A 89 5.80 10.76 7.54
N GLU A 90 7.01 10.22 7.60
CA GLU A 90 8.23 11.00 7.40
C GLU A 90 8.61 11.13 5.91
N PRO A 91 9.09 12.30 5.46
CA PRO A 91 9.48 12.53 4.05
C PRO A 91 10.50 11.51 3.52
N GLU A 92 11.41 11.07 4.38
CA GLU A 92 12.45 10.08 4.06
C GLU A 92 11.86 8.68 3.86
N THR A 93 10.82 8.32 4.62
CA THR A 93 10.09 7.05 4.46
C THR A 93 9.20 7.07 3.21
N ARG A 94 8.65 8.23 2.83
CA ARG A 94 7.81 8.39 1.63
C ARG A 94 8.59 8.07 0.37
N ALA A 95 9.80 8.61 0.24
CA ALA A 95 10.66 8.36 -0.92
C ALA A 95 11.15 6.91 -1.02
N ALA A 96 11.15 6.15 0.08
CA ALA A 96 11.54 4.74 0.08
C ALA A 96 10.41 3.82 -0.43
N LEU A 97 9.15 4.17 -0.21
CA LEU A 97 7.99 3.38 -0.66
C LEU A 97 7.85 3.31 -2.18
N TRP A 98 8.37 4.32 -2.90
CA TRP A 98 8.29 4.45 -4.36
C TRP A 98 9.53 3.93 -5.12
N ARG A 99 10.46 3.24 -4.45
CA ARG A 99 11.69 2.71 -5.09
C ARG A 99 11.54 1.30 -5.65
N GLY A 100 10.35 0.71 -5.53
CA GLY A 100 10.01 -0.60 -6.09
C GLY A 100 9.79 -0.56 -7.59
#